data_AF-A0A9E6BJ62-F1
#
_entry.id   AF-A0A9E6BJ62-F1
#
_cell.length_a   1.000
_cell.length_b   1.000
_cell.length_c   1.000
_cell.angle_alpha   90.00
_cell.angle_beta   90.00
_cell.angle_gamma   90.00
#
_symmetry.space_group_name_H-M   'P 1'
#
loop_
_entity.id
_entity.type
_entity.pdbx_description
1 polymer ?
#
loop_
_entity_poly.entity_id
_entity_poly.type
_entity_poly.pdbx_seq_one_letter_code
_entity_poly.pdbx_strand_id
1 'polypeptide(L)'
;MEQVPCSGCCTFFTPRNKAQKFCSRPACQRLRKALWQKKKLATDPEYKEGQRLAQKKWVQNNPGFWKEYRRRNPDKAARNRSLQRFRNMMQGEKPAFSQSSIAKMDARKLSIDSLSGQYWLVPEVAKMDAVKIFLTAIPGHCA
;
A
#
# COMPACT_ATOMS: atom_id res chain seq x y z
N MET A 1 -10.30 34.35 -11.92
CA MET A 1 -9.53 33.16 -12.37
C MET A 1 -10.37 32.43 -13.38
N GLU A 2 -9.77 32.00 -14.48
CA GLU A 2 -10.45 31.17 -15.48
C GLU A 2 -10.81 29.81 -14.91
N GLN A 3 -11.81 29.15 -15.52
CA GLN A 3 -12.18 27.80 -15.11
C GLN A 3 -11.10 26.81 -15.54
N VAL A 4 -10.69 25.93 -14.62
CA VAL A 4 -9.69 24.90 -14.88
C VAL A 4 -10.28 23.50 -14.64
N PRO A 5 -9.85 22.48 -15.39
CA PRO A 5 -10.31 21.11 -15.17
C PRO A 5 -9.76 20.54 -13.85
N CYS A 6 -10.62 19.88 -13.08
CA CYS A 6 -10.22 19.19 -11.85
C CYS A 6 -9.44 17.90 -12.15
N SER A 7 -8.24 17.73 -11.58
CA SER A 7 -7.45 16.50 -11.77
C SER A 7 -8.07 15.23 -11.16
N GLY A 8 -9.13 15.36 -10.35
CA GLY A 8 -9.79 14.21 -9.72
C GLY A 8 -11.08 13.75 -10.40
N CYS A 9 -11.88 14.67 -10.96
CA CYS A 9 -13.17 14.34 -11.57
C CYS A 9 -13.36 14.94 -12.97
N CYS A 10 -12.33 15.58 -13.52
CA CYS A 10 -12.30 16.23 -14.84
C CYS A 10 -13.36 17.31 -15.09
N THR A 11 -14.21 17.63 -14.10
CA THR A 11 -15.15 18.74 -14.18
C THR A 11 -14.40 20.07 -14.03
N PHE A 12 -14.76 21.05 -14.86
CA PHE A 12 -14.27 22.41 -14.75
C PHE A 12 -14.74 23.06 -13.44
N PHE A 13 -13.88 23.85 -12.82
CA PHE A 13 -14.20 24.63 -11.62
C PHE A 13 -13.38 25.92 -11.58
N THR A 14 -13.89 26.92 -10.86
CA THR A 14 -13.15 28.17 -10.62
C THR A 14 -12.21 27.99 -9.43
N PRO A 15 -10.88 28.04 -9.61
CA PRO A 15 -9.94 27.87 -8.52
C PRO A 15 -9.89 29.10 -7.61
N ARG A 16 -9.56 28.90 -6.33
CA ARG A 16 -9.35 29.99 -5.35
C ARG A 16 -7.92 30.53 -5.34
N ASN A 17 -6.98 29.80 -5.92
CA ASN A 17 -5.62 30.26 -6.18
C ASN A 17 -5.05 29.52 -7.40
N LYS A 18 -4.00 30.07 -8.02
CA LYS A 18 -3.37 29.52 -9.24
C LYS A 18 -2.84 28.09 -9.06
N ALA A 19 -2.56 27.66 -7.82
CA ALA A 19 -2.03 26.32 -7.52
C ALA A 19 -3.12 25.26 -7.30
N GLN A 20 -4.41 25.64 -7.26
CA GLN A 20 -5.49 24.72 -6.95
C GLN A 20 -5.82 23.81 -8.14
N LYS A 21 -5.46 22.53 -8.03
CA LYS A 21 -5.68 21.49 -9.07
C LYS A 21 -6.95 20.65 -8.88
N PHE A 22 -7.58 20.72 -7.71
CA PHE A 22 -8.74 19.90 -7.35
C PHE A 22 -9.91 20.78 -6.94
N CYS A 23 -11.12 20.43 -7.39
CA CYS A 23 -12.36 21.09 -6.99
C CYS A 23 -12.70 20.80 -5.51
N SER A 24 -13.67 21.53 -4.94
CA SER A 24 -14.08 21.41 -3.53
C SER A 24 -14.77 20.09 -3.16
N ARG A 25 -15.15 19.26 -4.14
CA ARG A 25 -15.86 17.99 -3.90
C ARG A 25 -15.08 17.09 -2.92
N PRO A 26 -15.72 16.49 -1.90
CA PRO A 26 -15.02 15.69 -0.89
C PRO A 26 -14.19 14.54 -1.45
N ALA A 27 -14.65 13.88 -2.53
CA ALA A 27 -13.91 12.82 -3.18
C ALA A 27 -12.58 13.32 -3.80
N CYS A 28 -12.62 14.46 -4.50
CA CYS A 28 -11.44 15.09 -5.11
C CYS A 28 -10.46 15.60 -4.05
N GLN A 29 -10.97 16.14 -2.94
CA GLN A 29 -10.13 16.58 -1.82
C GLN A 29 -9.48 15.40 -1.08
N ARG A 30 -10.19 14.27 -0.94
CA ARG A 30 -9.60 13.02 -0.42
C ARG A 30 -8.48 12.52 -1.33
N LEU A 31 -8.71 12.50 -2.64
CA LEU A 31 -7.69 12.12 -3.63
C LEU A 31 -6.46 13.04 -3.56
N ARG A 32 -6.66 14.36 -3.51
CA ARG A 32 -5.57 15.34 -3.36
C ARG A 32 -4.70 15.04 -2.13
N LYS A 33 -5.33 14.84 -0.96
CA LYS A 33 -4.62 14.55 0.29
C LYS A 33 -3.86 13.22 0.21
N ALA A 34 -4.46 12.19 -0.39
CA ALA A 34 -3.83 10.89 -0.58
C ALA A 34 -2.59 10.96 -1.50
N LEU A 35 -2.70 11.68 -2.63
CA LEU A 35 -1.57 11.90 -3.54
C LEU A 35 -0.44 12.67 -2.89
N TRP A 36 -0.78 13.73 -2.15
CA TRP A 36 0.21 14.50 -1.39
C TRP A 36 0.92 13.61 -0.36
N GLN A 37 0.17 12.82 0.42
CA GLN A 37 0.73 11.92 1.42
C GLN A 37 1.64 10.87 0.78
N LYS A 38 1.21 10.25 -0.33
CA LYS A 38 2.01 9.27 -1.08
C LYS A 38 3.31 9.90 -1.57
N LYS A 39 3.25 11.10 -2.15
CA LYS A 39 4.45 11.83 -2.59
C LYS A 39 5.36 12.12 -1.41
N LYS A 40 4.82 12.66 -0.31
CA LYS A 40 5.60 12.97 0.88
C LYS A 40 6.31 11.76 1.47
N LEU A 41 5.61 10.64 1.64
CA LEU A 41 6.23 9.41 2.13
C LEU A 41 7.31 8.85 1.19
N ALA A 42 7.24 9.14 -0.11
CA ALA A 42 8.24 8.70 -1.09
C ALA A 42 9.46 9.62 -1.15
N THR A 43 9.28 10.93 -0.97
CA THR A 43 10.36 11.93 -1.17
C THR A 43 11.01 12.39 0.13
N ASP A 44 10.37 12.17 1.27
CA ASP A 44 10.74 12.79 2.56
C ASP A 44 10.95 11.69 3.62
N PRO A 45 12.19 11.19 3.77
CA PRO A 45 12.51 10.12 4.72
C PRO A 45 12.27 10.52 6.18
N GLU A 46 12.54 11.77 6.55
CA GLU A 46 12.31 12.29 7.90
C GLU A 46 10.82 12.28 8.25
N TYR A 47 9.97 12.71 7.30
CA TYR A 47 8.53 12.64 7.47
C TYR A 47 8.04 11.19 7.67
N LYS A 48 8.62 10.23 6.93
CA LYS A 48 8.29 8.82 7.05
C LYS A 48 8.67 8.24 8.42
N GLU A 49 9.87 8.52 8.92
CA GLU A 49 10.29 8.04 10.24
C GLU A 49 9.54 8.75 11.37
N GLY A 50 9.24 10.05 11.23
CA GLY A 50 8.38 10.77 12.16
C GLY A 50 6.99 10.14 12.30
N GLN A 51 6.36 9.78 11.17
CA GLN A 51 5.08 9.05 11.15
C GLN A 51 5.18 7.71 11.88
N ARG A 52 6.26 6.93 11.62
CA ARG A 52 6.50 5.64 12.27
C ARG A 52 6.68 5.78 13.78
N LEU A 53 7.47 6.75 14.22
CA LEU A 53 7.71 7.00 15.65
C LEU A 53 6.44 7.45 16.36
N ALA A 54 5.66 8.34 15.74
CA ALA A 54 4.37 8.78 16.27
C ALA A 54 3.40 7.60 16.43
N GLN A 55 3.32 6.72 15.42
CA GLN A 55 2.50 5.52 15.49
C GLN A 55 2.97 4.58 16.61
N LYS A 56 4.29 4.36 16.75
CA LYS A 56 4.87 3.53 17.81
C LYS A 56 4.51 4.08 19.19
N LYS A 57 4.73 5.37 19.42
CA LYS A 57 4.38 6.06 20.68
C LYS A 57 2.88 5.96 20.96
N TRP A 58 2.04 6.15 19.95
CA TRP A 58 0.59 6.06 20.13
C TRP A 58 0.17 4.64 20.54
N VAL A 59 0.71 3.60 19.91
CA VAL A 59 0.39 2.20 20.27
C VAL A 59 0.89 1.86 21.67
N GLN A 60 2.09 2.32 22.04
CA GLN A 60 2.63 2.15 23.40
C GLN A 60 1.75 2.81 24.45
N ASN A 61 1.26 4.02 24.18
CA ASN A 61 0.42 4.78 25.11
C ASN A 61 -1.04 4.31 25.14
N ASN A 62 -1.48 3.53 24.15
CA ASN A 62 -2.88 3.10 24.01
C ASN A 62 -3.00 1.56 23.87
N PRO A 63 -2.47 0.79 24.84
CA PRO A 63 -2.54 -0.67 24.79
C PRO A 63 -4.01 -1.12 24.79
N GLY A 64 -4.32 -2.11 23.96
CA GLY A 64 -5.68 -2.67 23.90
C GLY A 64 -6.74 -1.79 23.22
N PHE A 65 -6.41 -0.55 22.81
CA PHE A 65 -7.38 0.38 22.20
C PHE A 65 -8.18 -0.25 21.06
N TRP A 66 -7.53 -0.94 20.13
CA TRP A 66 -8.22 -1.56 18.99
C TRP A 66 -9.15 -2.71 19.37
N LYS A 67 -8.89 -3.41 20.48
CA LYS A 67 -9.78 -4.45 21.01
C LYS A 67 -11.04 -3.78 21.54
N GLU A 68 -10.85 -2.75 22.36
CA GLU A 68 -11.95 -2.01 22.98
C GLU A 68 -12.79 -1.22 21.97
N TYR A 69 -12.14 -0.58 20.98
CA TYR A 69 -12.81 0.10 19.88
C TYR A 69 -13.73 -0.85 19.10
N ARG A 70 -13.26 -2.06 18.78
CA ARG A 70 -14.07 -3.08 18.08
C ARG A 70 -15.21 -3.60 18.94
N ARG A 71 -15.01 -3.76 20.25
CA ARG A 71 -16.08 -4.14 21.19
C ARG A 71 -17.18 -3.09 21.24
N ARG A 72 -16.82 -1.80 21.27
CA ARG A 72 -17.77 -0.67 21.26
C ARG A 72 -18.42 -0.40 19.91
N ASN A 73 -17.85 -0.87 18.80
CA ASN A 73 -18.35 -0.63 17.45
C ASN A 73 -18.54 -1.95 16.67
N PRO A 74 -19.44 -2.85 17.14
CA PRO A 74 -19.60 -4.19 16.56
C PRO A 74 -20.01 -4.15 15.09
N ASP A 75 -20.92 -3.25 14.70
CA ASP A 75 -21.42 -3.13 13.32
C ASP A 75 -20.31 -2.70 12.35
N LYS A 76 -19.50 -1.71 12.74
CA LYS A 76 -18.35 -1.25 11.95
C LYS A 76 -17.33 -2.36 11.81
N ALA A 77 -17.08 -3.12 12.90
CA ALA A 77 -16.16 -4.24 12.87
C ALA A 77 -16.67 -5.37 11.96
N ALA A 78 -17.97 -5.69 12.00
CA ALA A 78 -18.59 -6.68 11.13
C ALA A 78 -18.52 -6.28 9.65
N ARG A 79 -18.92 -5.04 9.32
CA ARG A 79 -18.80 -4.50 7.96
C ARG A 79 -17.36 -4.55 7.45
N ASN A 80 -16.39 -4.13 8.28
CA ASN A 80 -14.99 -4.16 7.90
C ASN A 80 -14.50 -5.58 7.62
N ARG A 81 -14.88 -6.56 8.45
CA ARG A 81 -14.58 -7.99 8.23
C ARG A 81 -15.16 -8.50 6.92
N SER A 82 -16.43 -8.22 6.62
CA SER A 82 -17.08 -8.66 5.36
C SER A 82 -16.40 -8.05 4.13
N LEU A 83 -16.11 -6.74 4.16
CA LEU A 83 -15.38 -6.08 3.08
C LEU A 83 -13.96 -6.62 2.93
N GLN A 84 -13.30 -6.99 4.02
CA GLN A 84 -11.98 -7.61 3.96
C GLN A 84 -12.03 -8.98 3.29
N ARG A 85 -13.05 -9.80 3.58
CA ARG A 85 -13.27 -11.09 2.89
C ARG A 85 -13.44 -10.90 1.40
N PHE A 86 -14.27 -9.94 0.99
CA PHE A 86 -14.45 -9.61 -0.42
C PHE A 86 -13.14 -9.18 -1.09
N ARG A 87 -12.36 -8.29 -0.45
CA ARG A 87 -11.05 -7.89 -0.99
C ARG A 87 -10.07 -9.05 -1.11
N ASN A 88 -10.01 -9.92 -0.10
CA ASN A 88 -9.13 -11.09 -0.12
C ASN A 88 -9.53 -12.06 -1.24
N MET A 89 -10.83 -12.27 -1.45
CA MET A 89 -11.36 -13.11 -2.53
C MET A 89 -10.97 -12.54 -3.91
N MET A 90 -11.20 -11.23 -4.12
CA MET A 90 -10.81 -10.55 -5.36
C MET A 90 -9.28 -10.48 -5.59
N GLN A 91 -8.47 -10.73 -4.55
CA GLN A 91 -7.01 -10.83 -4.68
C GLN A 91 -6.53 -12.27 -4.94
N GLY A 92 -7.37 -13.29 -4.69
CA GLY A 92 -7.04 -14.70 -4.89
C GLY A 92 -6.92 -15.13 -6.35
N GLU A 93 -7.33 -14.31 -7.30
CA GLU A 93 -7.19 -14.55 -8.74
C GLU A 93 -5.83 -14.09 -9.32
N LYS A 94 -4.95 -13.51 -8.49
CA LYS A 94 -3.61 -13.12 -8.95
C LYS A 94 -2.63 -14.28 -8.77
N PRO A 95 -1.70 -14.50 -9.73
CA PRO A 95 -0.70 -15.56 -9.63
C PRO A 95 0.10 -15.42 -8.32
N ALA A 96 0.47 -16.58 -7.75
CA ALA A 96 0.96 -16.79 -6.39
C ALA A 96 2.15 -15.90 -5.94
N PHE A 97 2.76 -15.13 -6.84
CA PHE A 97 3.82 -14.18 -6.55
C PHE A 97 3.34 -12.80 -6.06
N SER A 98 2.07 -12.44 -6.24
CA SER A 98 1.51 -11.16 -5.77
C SER A 98 0.51 -11.30 -4.63
N GLN A 99 0.77 -12.26 -3.72
CA GLN A 99 0.07 -12.33 -2.44
C GLN A 99 0.30 -11.04 -1.65
N SER A 100 -0.55 -10.06 -1.90
CA SER A 100 -0.79 -8.91 -1.03
C SER A 100 -1.54 -9.40 0.19
N SER A 101 -0.99 -10.41 0.86
CA SER A 101 -1.31 -10.67 2.26
C SER A 101 -1.21 -9.32 2.94
N ILE A 102 -2.26 -8.92 3.65
CA ILE A 102 -2.34 -7.68 4.43
C ILE A 102 -0.95 -7.47 5.02
N ALA A 103 -0.20 -6.50 4.50
CA ALA A 103 1.20 -6.35 4.83
C ALA A 103 1.26 -6.05 6.32
N LYS A 104 1.51 -7.09 7.12
CA LYS A 104 2.06 -6.91 8.45
C LYS A 104 3.44 -6.37 8.15
N MET A 105 3.66 -5.08 8.43
CA MET A 105 4.95 -4.44 8.23
C MET A 105 6.12 -5.20 8.90
N ASP A 106 5.79 -6.10 9.83
CA ASP A 106 6.74 -6.91 10.60
C ASP A 106 6.86 -8.38 10.12
N ALA A 107 6.34 -8.74 8.92
CA ALA A 107 6.60 -10.06 8.36
C ALA A 107 8.06 -10.15 7.87
N ARG A 108 8.80 -11.16 8.37
CA ARG A 108 10.24 -11.37 8.13
C ARG A 108 10.63 -11.18 6.65
N LYS A 109 11.67 -10.39 6.41
CA LYS A 109 12.40 -10.40 5.13
C LYS A 109 13.00 -11.80 4.96
N LEU A 110 12.68 -12.50 3.88
CA LEU A 110 13.45 -13.67 3.47
C LEU A 110 14.88 -13.17 3.20
N SER A 111 15.88 -13.77 3.84
CA SER A 111 17.28 -13.47 3.52
C SER A 111 17.55 -13.92 2.09
N ILE A 112 18.28 -13.09 1.33
CA ILE A 112 18.67 -13.38 -0.06
C ILE A 112 19.46 -14.70 -0.14
N ASP A 113 20.17 -15.07 0.92
CA ASP A 113 20.91 -16.33 1.03
C ASP A 113 20.01 -17.57 0.89
N SER A 114 18.71 -17.45 1.20
CA SER A 114 17.72 -18.52 1.06
C SER A 114 17.15 -18.68 -0.35
N LEU A 115 17.50 -17.79 -1.30
CA LEU A 115 17.04 -17.88 -2.69
C LEU A 115 17.92 -18.79 -3.56
N SER A 116 18.96 -19.42 -3.00
CA SER A 116 19.76 -20.40 -3.74
C SER A 116 18.98 -21.70 -3.97
N GLY A 117 18.80 -22.11 -5.23
CA GLY A 117 17.99 -23.29 -5.54
C GLY A 117 17.52 -23.39 -6.99
N GLN A 118 16.77 -24.46 -7.27
CA GLN A 118 16.18 -24.72 -8.58
C GLN A 118 14.81 -24.03 -8.70
N TYR A 119 14.63 -23.25 -9.76
CA TYR A 119 13.39 -22.53 -10.07
C TYR A 119 12.94 -22.80 -11.50
N TRP A 120 11.67 -22.54 -11.77
CA TRP A 120 11.08 -22.61 -13.10
C TRP A 120 10.64 -21.21 -13.51
N LEU A 121 11.13 -20.74 -14.65
CA LEU A 121 10.73 -19.48 -15.26
C LEU A 121 9.54 -19.75 -16.18
N VAL A 122 8.37 -19.24 -15.79
CA VAL A 122 7.10 -19.42 -16.53
C VAL A 122 6.67 -18.08 -17.12
N PRO A 123 6.64 -17.93 -18.46
CA PRO A 123 6.27 -16.66 -19.10
C PRO A 123 4.77 -16.37 -18.95
N GLU A 124 4.43 -15.15 -18.54
CA GLU A 124 3.05 -14.76 -18.21
C GLU A 124 2.18 -14.41 -19.45
N VAL A 125 2.80 -14.17 -20.63
CA VAL A 125 2.11 -13.58 -21.80
C VAL A 125 2.27 -14.38 -23.11
N ALA A 126 2.95 -15.54 -23.14
CA ALA A 126 3.05 -16.34 -24.37
C ALA A 126 3.17 -17.85 -24.13
N LYS A 127 2.69 -18.66 -25.10
CA LYS A 127 2.79 -20.13 -25.16
C LYS A 127 4.25 -20.60 -25.35
N MET A 128 5.09 -20.46 -24.34
CA MET A 128 6.39 -21.13 -24.29
C MET A 128 6.47 -22.01 -23.05
N ASP A 129 7.17 -23.14 -23.18
CA ASP A 129 7.38 -24.09 -22.10
C ASP A 129 8.22 -23.47 -20.97
N ALA A 130 7.97 -23.93 -19.74
CA ALA A 130 8.69 -23.44 -18.56
C ALA A 130 10.18 -23.81 -18.65
N VAL A 131 11.06 -22.84 -18.41
CA VAL A 131 12.51 -23.04 -18.44
C VAL A 131 13.03 -23.25 -17.02
N LYS A 132 13.79 -24.33 -16.80
CA LYS A 132 14.44 -24.59 -15.52
C LYS A 132 15.68 -23.72 -15.37
N ILE A 133 15.75 -22.95 -14.30
CA ILE A 133 16.89 -22.09 -13.96
C ILE A 133 17.40 -22.40 -12.55
N PHE A 134 18.70 -22.18 -12.31
CA PHE A 134 19.31 -22.30 -11.00
C PHE A 134 19.78 -20.92 -10.55
N LEU A 135 19.29 -20.45 -9.41
CA LEU A 135 19.74 -19.20 -8.82
C LEU A 135 20.77 -19.53 -7.74
N THR A 136 21.91 -18.86 -7.77
CA THR A 136 22.94 -18.92 -6.73
C THR A 136 23.11 -17.55 -6.12
N ALA A 137 22.86 -17.44 -4.81
CA ALA A 137 23.22 -16.25 -4.05
C ALA A 137 24.75 -16.28 -3.84
N ILE A 138 25.46 -15.31 -4.40
CA ILE A 138 26.87 -15.10 -4.11
C ILE A 138 26.92 -14.18 -2.88
N PRO A 139 27.46 -14.64 -1.74
CA PRO A 139 27.60 -13.77 -0.58
C PRO A 139 28.57 -12.64 -0.92
N GLY A 140 28.07 -11.41 -0.94
CA GLY A 140 28.90 -10.23 -1.09
C GLY A 140 29.91 -10.18 0.05
N HIS A 141 31.20 -10.31 -0.29
CA HIS A 141 32.27 -10.06 0.66
C HIS A 141 32.30 -8.56 0.89
N CYS A 142 32.04 -8.12 2.12
CA CYS A 142 32.26 -6.73 2.51
C CYS A 142 33.76 -6.43 2.39
N ALA A 143 34.12 -5.47 1.55
CA ALA A 143 35.35 -4.71 1.62
C ALA A 143 35.00 -3.26 1.94
#